data_AF-A0A524KNG5-F1
#
_entry.id   AF-A0A524KNG5-F1
#
_cell.length_a   1.000
_cell.length_b   1.000
_cell.length_c   1.000
_cell.angle_alpha   90.00
_cell.angle_beta   90.00
_cell.angle_gamma   90.00
#
_symmetry.space_group_name_H-M   'P 1'
#
loop_
_entity.id
_entity.type
_entity.pdbx_description
1 polymer ?
#
loop_
_entity_poly.entity_id
_entity_poly.type
_entity_poly.pdbx_seq_one_letter_code
_entity_poly.pdbx_strand_id
1 'polypeptide(L)'
;ALARIAGLTYQMEAARTMACAAVDRGEKPAVLSAVVKYNLTERMRRVRNDAMDVQGGSGICLGPANFLGRPYQAIPIGITVEGANILTRTLIVFGQGAIRSHPHVLKEMQAVGDPDRSAGLHAFDRHFFAHVGFTVSTAVRALWRGVTGGRLVAVPAGPCRRELQRASRYSSAFVLTADAAMLVLGGQLKRKERLSGRMADILSNLYLVSAVVKQFEDHGRPEEERPLVAWACAESFHVIDTAFAEFFRNFPSRPVAWLLRLLTFPLGIRPAAPCDRLGHRVAALLMAPSATRDRLTAKIFVPSSLDEPLGRIEDALVRVIAAEAVEKKLREALKAKRLAGGEGESLLDAAVRAGVITADEAQLVSAADAARREVIRVDDFPADYWRKGDAHA
;
A
#
# COMPACT_ATOMS: atom_id res chain seq x y z
N ALA A 1 12.29 0.78 -4.36
CA ALA A 1 11.95 -0.04 -3.17
C ALA A 1 11.45 0.83 -2.01
N LEU A 2 12.30 1.65 -1.37
CA LEU A 2 11.95 2.39 -0.14
C LEU A 2 10.63 3.17 -0.16
N ALA A 3 10.34 3.88 -1.25
CA ALA A 3 9.08 4.62 -1.39
C ALA A 3 7.84 3.71 -1.28
N ARG A 4 7.90 2.52 -1.89
CA ARG A 4 6.84 1.50 -1.82
C ARG A 4 6.75 0.91 -0.42
N ILE A 5 7.88 0.61 0.23
CA ILE A 5 7.92 0.13 1.61
C ILE A 5 7.18 1.11 2.52
N ALA A 6 7.59 2.38 2.55
CA ALA A 6 6.97 3.38 3.43
C ALA A 6 5.48 3.59 3.13
N GLY A 7 5.15 3.81 1.85
CA GLY A 7 3.79 4.16 1.45
C GLY A 7 2.80 3.00 1.61
N LEU A 8 3.20 1.77 1.29
CA LEU A 8 2.35 0.59 1.49
C LEU A 8 2.22 0.26 2.98
N THR A 9 3.27 0.41 3.79
CA THR A 9 3.19 0.25 5.25
C THR A 9 2.21 1.25 5.86
N TYR A 10 2.26 2.51 5.44
CA TYR A 10 1.30 3.53 5.88
C TYR A 10 -0.15 3.15 5.51
N GLN A 11 -0.38 2.63 4.29
CA GLN A 11 -1.71 2.13 3.89
C GLN A 11 -2.20 0.95 4.73
N MET A 12 -1.31 -0.01 5.00
CA MET A 12 -1.63 -1.21 5.76
C MET A 12 -2.04 -0.85 7.19
N GLU A 13 -1.29 0.03 7.85
CA GLU A 13 -1.60 0.48 9.21
C GLU A 13 -2.91 1.26 9.27
N ALA A 14 -3.16 2.14 8.29
CA ALA A 14 -4.40 2.90 8.22
C ALA A 14 -5.64 1.99 8.09
N ALA A 15 -5.54 1.00 7.21
CA ALA A 15 -6.61 0.03 7.00
C ALA A 15 -6.81 -0.89 8.22
N ARG A 16 -5.72 -1.35 8.86
CA ARG A 16 -5.76 -2.14 10.09
C ARG A 16 -6.47 -1.36 11.20
N THR A 17 -6.04 -0.13 11.46
CA THR A 17 -6.58 0.72 12.53
C THR A 17 -8.06 1.03 12.29
N MET A 18 -8.45 1.39 11.06
CA MET A 18 -9.85 1.65 10.72
C MET A 18 -10.74 0.41 10.91
N ALA A 19 -10.24 -0.77 10.55
CA ALA A 19 -10.99 -2.03 10.69
C ALA A 19 -11.11 -2.47 12.16
N CYS A 20 -10.01 -2.44 12.91
CA CYS A 20 -10.03 -2.74 14.35
C CYS A 20 -11.00 -1.80 15.09
N ALA A 21 -10.95 -0.50 14.80
CA ALA A 21 -11.87 0.47 15.42
C ALA A 21 -13.36 0.18 15.11
N ALA A 22 -13.69 -0.41 13.96
CA ALA A 22 -15.06 -0.84 13.67
C ALA A 22 -15.46 -2.06 14.52
N VAL A 23 -14.57 -3.05 14.65
CA VAL A 23 -14.79 -4.24 15.49
C VAL A 23 -14.94 -3.86 16.96
N ASP A 24 -14.09 -2.96 17.47
CA ASP A 24 -14.13 -2.48 18.86
C ASP A 24 -15.45 -1.76 19.19
N ARG A 25 -16.13 -1.20 18.18
CA ARG A 25 -17.46 -0.59 18.31
C ARG A 25 -18.61 -1.60 18.25
N GLY A 26 -18.32 -2.90 18.15
CA GLY A 26 -19.31 -3.97 18.07
C GLY A 26 -19.84 -4.26 16.67
N GLU A 27 -19.29 -3.62 15.63
CA GLU A 27 -19.67 -3.91 14.24
C GLU A 27 -19.17 -5.28 13.79
N LYS A 28 -19.87 -5.90 12.83
CA LYS A 28 -19.49 -7.20 12.24
C LYS A 28 -19.17 -7.07 10.74
N PRO A 29 -18.06 -6.41 10.37
CA PRO A 29 -17.85 -5.95 9.01
C PRO A 29 -17.27 -7.03 8.08
N ALA A 30 -18.01 -8.12 7.84
CA ALA A 30 -17.50 -9.30 7.10
C ALA A 30 -16.86 -8.98 5.73
N VAL A 31 -17.45 -8.08 4.96
CA VAL A 31 -16.91 -7.66 3.65
C VAL A 31 -15.64 -6.82 3.81
N LEU A 32 -15.58 -5.93 4.80
CA LEU A 32 -14.38 -5.12 5.03
C LEU A 32 -13.24 -5.95 5.61
N SER A 33 -13.52 -6.95 6.45
CA SER A 33 -12.52 -7.91 6.91
C SER A 33 -11.87 -8.64 5.74
N ALA A 34 -12.68 -9.07 4.75
CA ALA A 34 -12.18 -9.67 3.52
C ALA A 34 -11.33 -8.70 2.68
N VAL A 35 -11.77 -7.43 2.55
CA VAL A 35 -11.00 -6.36 1.90
C VAL A 35 -9.65 -6.17 2.56
N VAL A 36 -9.62 -6.05 3.89
CA VAL A 36 -8.40 -5.80 4.67
C VAL A 36 -7.45 -7.00 4.56
N LYS A 37 -7.94 -8.22 4.80
CA LYS A 37 -7.13 -9.45 4.67
C LYS A 37 -6.46 -9.53 3.30
N TYR A 38 -7.25 -9.38 2.23
CA TYR A 38 -6.73 -9.43 0.86
C TYR A 38 -5.67 -8.34 0.61
N ASN A 39 -5.99 -7.09 0.92
CA ASN A 39 -5.13 -5.96 0.55
C ASN A 39 -3.86 -5.85 1.38
N LEU A 40 -3.91 -6.20 2.67
CA LEU A 40 -2.75 -6.12 3.55
C LEU A 40 -1.77 -7.25 3.23
N THR A 41 -2.25 -8.46 2.98
CA THR A 41 -1.36 -9.60 2.70
C THR A 41 -0.67 -9.47 1.34
N GLU A 42 -1.36 -8.99 0.30
CA GLU A 42 -0.72 -8.68 -0.99
C GLU A 42 0.29 -7.53 -0.90
N ARG A 43 0.01 -6.51 -0.07
CA ARG A 43 0.96 -5.40 0.16
C ARG A 43 2.16 -5.84 0.98
N MET A 44 1.95 -6.65 2.02
CA MET A 44 3.02 -7.29 2.80
C MET A 44 3.94 -8.08 1.89
N ARG A 45 3.40 -8.87 0.94
CA ARG A 45 4.21 -9.57 -0.07
C ARG A 45 5.10 -8.59 -0.84
N ARG A 46 4.55 -7.49 -1.37
CA ARG A 46 5.34 -6.48 -2.10
C ARG A 46 6.41 -5.83 -1.24
N VAL A 47 6.05 -5.42 -0.02
CA VAL A 47 6.98 -4.81 0.95
C VAL A 47 8.12 -5.76 1.30
N ARG A 48 7.83 -7.05 1.52
CA ARG A 48 8.85 -8.07 1.78
C ARG A 48 9.75 -8.30 0.56
N ASN A 49 9.20 -8.35 -0.65
CA ASN A 49 10.01 -8.45 -1.86
C ASN A 49 10.94 -7.23 -1.99
N ASP A 50 10.42 -6.02 -1.79
CA ASP A 50 11.21 -4.79 -1.81
C ASP A 50 12.31 -4.78 -0.74
N ALA A 51 12.04 -5.35 0.44
CA ALA A 51 13.04 -5.48 1.50
C ALA A 51 14.14 -6.47 1.14
N MET A 52 13.79 -7.61 0.52
CA MET A 52 14.77 -8.58 0.02
C MET A 52 15.66 -7.97 -1.07
N ASP A 53 15.08 -7.18 -1.99
CA ASP A 53 15.82 -6.48 -3.05
C ASP A 53 16.81 -5.46 -2.47
N VAL A 54 16.44 -4.77 -1.38
CA VAL A 54 17.33 -3.82 -0.68
C VAL A 54 18.46 -4.56 0.04
N GLN A 55 18.16 -5.69 0.68
CA GLN A 55 19.14 -6.46 1.46
C GLN A 55 20.10 -7.26 0.56
N GLY A 56 19.69 -7.61 -0.66
CA GLY A 56 20.53 -8.32 -1.62
C GLY A 56 20.97 -9.69 -1.11
N GLY A 57 22.28 -9.97 -1.17
CA GLY A 57 22.85 -11.29 -0.84
C GLY A 57 22.55 -11.77 0.59
N SER A 58 22.56 -10.87 1.57
CA SER A 58 22.27 -11.24 2.98
C SER A 58 20.78 -11.49 3.23
N GLY A 59 19.90 -11.05 2.33
CA GLY A 59 18.48 -11.44 2.33
C GLY A 59 18.27 -12.88 1.86
N ILE A 60 19.18 -13.43 1.07
CA ILE A 60 19.06 -14.77 0.45
C ILE A 60 19.73 -15.85 1.31
N CYS A 61 20.95 -15.59 1.81
CA CYS A 61 21.68 -16.58 2.62
C CYS A 61 20.97 -16.75 3.97
N LEU A 62 20.45 -17.96 4.26
CA LEU A 62 19.77 -18.21 5.52
C LEU A 62 20.78 -18.46 6.64
N GLY A 63 20.77 -17.59 7.64
CA GLY A 63 21.61 -17.69 8.83
C GLY A 63 21.17 -16.71 9.92
N PRO A 64 21.93 -16.61 11.03
CA PRO A 64 21.59 -15.74 12.16
C PRO A 64 21.49 -14.26 11.81
N ALA A 65 22.23 -13.78 10.80
CA ALA A 65 22.15 -12.38 10.36
C ALA A 65 20.94 -12.11 9.45
N ASN A 66 20.35 -13.14 8.83
CA ASN A 66 19.22 -12.98 7.93
C ASN A 66 17.86 -12.90 8.65
N PHE A 67 17.41 -11.67 8.89
CA PHE A 67 16.11 -11.38 9.50
C PHE A 67 14.92 -11.41 8.51
N LEU A 68 15.14 -11.52 7.20
CA LEU A 68 14.10 -11.43 6.16
C LEU A 68 13.68 -12.77 5.58
N GLY A 69 14.56 -13.77 5.56
CA GLY A 69 14.37 -15.02 4.83
C GLY A 69 13.19 -15.84 5.36
N ARG A 70 13.08 -16.01 6.68
CA ARG A 70 11.95 -16.72 7.31
C ARG A 70 10.62 -15.98 7.11
N PRO A 71 10.53 -14.66 7.38
CA PRO A 71 9.42 -13.84 6.94
C PRO A 71 9.05 -14.08 5.46
N TYR A 72 10.00 -13.99 4.53
CA TYR A 72 9.74 -14.17 3.11
C TYR A 72 9.10 -15.55 2.79
N GLN A 73 9.65 -16.63 3.36
CA GLN A 73 9.10 -17.99 3.22
C GLN A 73 7.68 -18.13 3.77
N ALA A 74 7.31 -17.35 4.79
CA ALA A 74 5.99 -17.38 5.42
C ALA A 74 4.92 -16.58 4.64
N ILE A 75 5.28 -15.83 3.59
CA ILE A 75 4.31 -15.05 2.80
C ILE A 75 3.10 -15.86 2.33
N PRO A 76 3.25 -17.09 1.77
CA PRO A 76 2.12 -17.85 1.26
C PRO A 76 1.06 -18.14 2.32
N ILE A 77 1.45 -18.30 3.60
CA ILE A 77 0.54 -18.62 4.70
C ILE A 77 -0.55 -17.57 4.82
N GLY A 78 -0.20 -16.28 4.94
CA GLY A 78 -1.19 -15.21 5.03
C GLY A 78 -2.03 -15.02 3.76
N ILE A 79 -1.54 -15.49 2.61
CA ILE A 79 -2.24 -15.33 1.32
C ILE A 79 -3.27 -16.45 1.12
N THR A 80 -2.95 -17.69 1.50
CA THR A 80 -3.78 -18.87 1.23
C THR A 80 -4.68 -19.25 2.40
N VAL A 81 -4.22 -19.06 3.64
CA VAL A 81 -5.00 -19.36 4.84
C VAL A 81 -6.04 -18.25 5.07
N GLU A 82 -7.12 -18.57 5.81
CA GLU A 82 -8.28 -17.68 6.08
C GLU A 82 -9.07 -17.28 4.82
N GLY A 83 -8.99 -18.11 3.78
CA GLY A 83 -9.61 -17.87 2.48
C GLY A 83 -8.60 -17.34 1.47
N ALA A 84 -8.30 -18.16 0.46
CA ALA A 84 -7.33 -17.81 -0.56
C ALA A 84 -7.69 -16.49 -1.25
N ASN A 85 -6.71 -15.59 -1.36
CA ASN A 85 -6.91 -14.25 -1.91
C ASN A 85 -7.60 -14.26 -3.30
N ILE A 86 -7.37 -15.29 -4.12
CA ILE A 86 -8.04 -15.47 -5.41
C ILE A 86 -9.56 -15.54 -5.24
N LEU A 87 -10.06 -16.34 -4.30
CA LEU A 87 -11.49 -16.50 -4.02
C LEU A 87 -12.05 -15.30 -3.27
N THR A 88 -11.31 -14.79 -2.28
CA THR A 88 -11.71 -13.61 -1.50
C THR A 88 -11.93 -12.39 -2.41
N ARG A 89 -11.01 -12.16 -3.35
CA ARG A 89 -11.09 -11.08 -4.34
C ARG A 89 -12.27 -11.23 -5.28
N THR A 90 -12.59 -12.42 -5.77
CA THR A 90 -13.56 -12.59 -6.87
C THR A 90 -14.99 -12.86 -6.38
N LEU A 91 -15.17 -13.55 -5.25
CA LEU A 91 -16.47 -14.02 -4.78
C LEU A 91 -17.01 -13.21 -3.59
N ILE A 92 -16.17 -12.90 -2.61
CA ILE A 92 -16.61 -12.34 -1.32
C ILE A 92 -16.72 -10.82 -1.39
N VAL A 93 -15.63 -10.14 -1.76
CA VAL A 93 -15.54 -8.67 -1.68
C VAL A 93 -16.61 -7.99 -2.54
N PHE A 94 -16.77 -8.39 -3.80
CA PHE A 94 -17.78 -7.80 -4.66
C PHE A 94 -19.09 -8.58 -4.67
N GLY A 95 -19.06 -9.92 -4.81
CA GLY A 95 -20.27 -10.71 -4.99
C GLY A 95 -21.25 -10.63 -3.82
N GLN A 96 -20.77 -10.79 -2.58
CA GLN A 96 -21.62 -10.63 -1.39
C GLN A 96 -21.80 -9.16 -1.00
N GLY A 97 -20.76 -8.34 -1.19
CA GLY A 97 -20.79 -6.91 -0.88
C GLY A 97 -21.82 -6.14 -1.70
N ALA A 98 -21.95 -6.43 -2.99
CA ALA A 98 -22.86 -5.73 -3.89
C ALA A 98 -24.34 -5.93 -3.51
N ILE A 99 -24.74 -7.17 -3.15
CA ILE A 99 -26.13 -7.46 -2.76
C ILE A 99 -26.46 -6.84 -1.40
N ARG A 100 -25.56 -6.97 -0.42
CA ARG A 100 -25.82 -6.52 0.96
C ARG A 100 -25.73 -5.00 1.14
N SER A 101 -24.88 -4.34 0.36
CA SER A 101 -24.63 -2.89 0.52
C SER A 101 -25.50 -2.04 -0.40
N HIS A 102 -26.17 -2.64 -1.40
CA HIS A 102 -27.05 -1.89 -2.29
C HIS A 102 -28.39 -1.57 -1.60
N PRO A 103 -28.86 -0.30 -1.59
CA PRO A 103 -30.03 0.12 -0.81
C PRO A 103 -31.37 -0.56 -1.17
N HIS A 104 -31.47 -1.09 -2.40
CA HIS A 104 -32.71 -1.61 -2.98
C HIS A 104 -32.68 -3.10 -3.33
N VAL A 105 -31.52 -3.67 -3.72
CA VAL A 105 -31.47 -4.99 -4.36
C VAL A 105 -31.95 -6.10 -3.41
N LEU A 106 -31.49 -6.09 -2.15
CA LEU A 106 -31.94 -7.07 -1.18
C LEU A 106 -33.45 -6.97 -0.89
N LYS A 107 -33.99 -5.75 -0.88
CA LYS A 107 -35.42 -5.51 -0.63
C LYS A 107 -36.28 -5.97 -1.80
N GLU A 108 -35.82 -5.76 -3.03
CA GLU A 108 -36.45 -6.30 -4.24
C GLU A 108 -36.47 -7.84 -4.20
N MET A 109 -35.35 -8.47 -3.84
CA MET A 109 -35.28 -9.94 -3.71
C MET A 109 -36.22 -10.48 -2.63
N GLN A 110 -36.34 -9.79 -1.49
CA GLN A 110 -37.26 -10.15 -0.41
C GLN A 110 -38.72 -9.99 -0.84
N ALA A 111 -39.06 -8.91 -1.55
CA ALA A 111 -40.42 -8.66 -2.05
C ALA A 111 -40.89 -9.73 -3.06
N VAL A 112 -39.98 -10.23 -3.91
CA VAL A 112 -40.28 -11.35 -4.83
C VAL A 112 -40.52 -12.66 -4.09
N GLY A 113 -39.90 -12.84 -2.91
CA GLY A 113 -40.06 -14.02 -2.07
C GLY A 113 -41.26 -13.96 -1.11
N ASP A 114 -42.10 -12.93 -1.17
CA ASP A 114 -43.24 -12.75 -0.28
C ASP A 114 -44.33 -13.82 -0.57
N PRO A 115 -44.80 -14.56 0.46
CA PRO A 115 -45.93 -15.50 0.30
C PRO A 115 -47.22 -14.83 -0.18
N ASP A 116 -47.46 -13.56 0.20
CA ASP A 116 -48.56 -12.76 -0.33
C ASP A 116 -48.12 -12.06 -1.62
N ARG A 117 -48.58 -12.59 -2.74
CA ARG A 117 -48.24 -12.08 -4.06
C ARG A 117 -48.64 -10.61 -4.27
N SER A 118 -49.75 -10.15 -3.70
CA SER A 118 -50.21 -8.77 -3.89
C SER A 118 -49.38 -7.80 -3.07
N ALA A 119 -49.08 -8.16 -1.82
CA ALA A 119 -48.18 -7.37 -0.95
C ALA A 119 -46.76 -7.34 -1.52
N GLY A 120 -46.23 -8.48 -1.96
CA GLY A 120 -44.93 -8.62 -2.59
C GLY A 120 -44.80 -7.77 -3.86
N LEU A 121 -45.82 -7.74 -4.71
CA LEU A 121 -45.82 -6.91 -5.92
C LEU A 121 -45.75 -5.41 -5.60
N HIS A 122 -46.56 -4.93 -4.64
CA HIS A 122 -46.52 -3.52 -4.22
C HIS A 122 -45.17 -3.14 -3.61
N ALA A 123 -44.59 -4.02 -2.78
CA ALA A 123 -43.26 -3.80 -2.20
C ALA A 123 -42.16 -3.79 -3.27
N PHE A 124 -42.26 -4.70 -4.25
CA PHE A 124 -41.32 -4.77 -5.37
C PHE A 124 -41.37 -3.49 -6.20
N ASP A 125 -42.54 -3.06 -6.65
CA ASP A 125 -42.69 -1.84 -7.46
C ASP A 125 -42.11 -0.62 -6.75
N ARG A 126 -42.43 -0.47 -5.46
CA ARG A 126 -41.87 0.63 -4.64
C ARG A 126 -40.35 0.62 -4.63
N HIS A 127 -39.73 -0.54 -4.43
CA HIS A 127 -38.27 -0.65 -4.36
C HIS A 127 -37.60 -0.53 -5.73
N PHE A 128 -38.22 -1.08 -6.77
CA PHE A 128 -37.75 -1.02 -8.15
C PHE A 128 -37.73 0.41 -8.68
N PHE A 129 -38.82 1.17 -8.54
CA PHE A 129 -38.83 2.56 -9.01
C PHE A 129 -37.88 3.46 -8.21
N ALA A 130 -37.71 3.19 -6.92
CA ALA A 130 -36.70 3.87 -6.11
C ALA A 130 -35.26 3.54 -6.58
N HIS A 131 -35.01 2.28 -6.96
CA HIS A 131 -33.74 1.85 -7.55
C HIS A 131 -33.49 2.53 -8.90
N VAL A 132 -34.49 2.59 -9.79
CA VAL A 132 -34.37 3.33 -11.06
C VAL A 132 -33.98 4.80 -10.80
N GLY A 133 -34.67 5.46 -9.86
CA GLY A 133 -34.33 6.83 -9.46
C GLY A 133 -32.92 6.96 -8.90
N PHE A 134 -32.49 6.01 -8.07
CA PHE A 134 -31.12 5.94 -7.54
C PHE A 134 -30.08 5.81 -8.65
N THR A 135 -30.31 4.92 -9.63
CA THR A 135 -29.41 4.68 -10.77
C THR A 135 -29.31 5.91 -11.65
N VAL A 136 -30.43 6.57 -11.98
CA VAL A 136 -30.44 7.81 -12.78
C VAL A 136 -29.70 8.93 -12.05
N SER A 137 -29.99 9.13 -10.76
CA SER A 137 -29.29 10.13 -9.92
C SER A 137 -27.78 9.87 -9.87
N THR A 138 -27.38 8.61 -9.74
CA THR A 138 -25.97 8.21 -9.75
C THR A 138 -25.33 8.42 -11.12
N ALA A 139 -26.04 8.17 -12.22
CA ALA A 139 -25.56 8.44 -13.58
C ALA A 139 -25.27 9.94 -13.79
N VAL A 140 -26.20 10.82 -13.39
CA VAL A 140 -26.01 12.28 -13.47
C VAL A 140 -24.82 12.72 -12.61
N ARG A 141 -24.73 12.23 -11.36
CA ARG A 141 -23.58 12.51 -10.47
C ARG A 141 -22.27 12.02 -11.07
N ALA A 142 -22.24 10.82 -11.62
CA ALA A 142 -21.05 10.24 -12.24
C ALA A 142 -20.58 11.09 -13.43
N LEU A 143 -21.51 11.53 -14.29
CA LEU A 143 -21.20 12.38 -15.45
C LEU A 143 -20.67 13.73 -15.01
N TRP A 144 -21.39 14.42 -14.11
CA TRP A 144 -20.97 15.71 -13.57
C TRP A 144 -19.58 15.63 -12.91
N ARG A 145 -19.36 14.62 -12.05
CA ARG A 145 -18.07 14.39 -11.38
C ARG A 145 -16.98 13.96 -12.38
N GLY A 146 -17.36 13.27 -13.45
CA GLY A 146 -16.50 12.85 -14.55
C GLY A 146 -15.97 14.05 -15.34
N VAL A 147 -16.87 14.92 -15.80
CA VAL A 147 -16.55 16.15 -16.57
C VAL A 147 -15.70 17.11 -15.73
N THR A 148 -16.09 17.35 -14.48
CA THR A 148 -15.38 18.28 -13.58
C THR A 148 -14.09 17.70 -12.97
N GLY A 149 -13.79 16.42 -13.24
CA GLY A 149 -12.70 15.70 -12.59
C GLY A 149 -12.81 15.65 -11.06
N GLY A 150 -14.04 15.74 -10.54
CA GLY A 150 -14.39 15.76 -9.12
C GLY A 150 -14.08 17.07 -8.38
N ARG A 151 -13.53 18.09 -9.06
CA ARG A 151 -13.06 19.34 -8.40
C ARG A 151 -14.17 20.15 -7.75
N LEU A 152 -15.40 20.00 -8.22
CA LEU A 152 -16.59 20.70 -7.72
C LEU A 152 -17.38 19.90 -6.68
N VAL A 153 -16.88 18.73 -6.27
CA VAL A 153 -17.53 17.95 -5.20
C VAL A 153 -17.25 18.61 -3.85
N ALA A 154 -18.33 18.84 -3.10
CA ALA A 154 -18.26 19.24 -1.70
C ALA A 154 -17.71 18.09 -0.86
N VAL A 155 -16.60 18.33 -0.18
CA VAL A 155 -15.95 17.42 0.76
C VAL A 155 -15.40 18.25 1.92
N PRO A 156 -15.10 17.64 3.08
CA PRO A 156 -14.45 18.34 4.19
C PRO A 156 -13.23 19.15 3.73
N ALA A 157 -13.10 20.37 4.24
CA ALA A 157 -11.93 21.20 4.00
C ALA A 157 -10.72 20.62 4.74
N GLY A 158 -9.55 20.68 4.10
CA GLY A 158 -8.30 20.21 4.70
C GLY A 158 -7.25 19.81 3.66
N PRO A 159 -6.07 19.38 4.12
CA PRO A 159 -4.94 19.01 3.25
C PRO A 159 -5.26 17.87 2.28
N CYS A 160 -6.22 16.99 2.64
CA CYS A 160 -6.66 15.84 1.84
C CYS A 160 -7.89 16.11 0.95
N ARG A 161 -8.29 17.38 0.79
CA ARG A 161 -9.48 17.75 0.02
C ARG A 161 -9.47 17.16 -1.39
N ARG A 162 -8.33 17.17 -2.07
CA ARG A 162 -8.25 16.69 -3.46
C ARG A 162 -8.41 15.17 -3.55
N GLU A 163 -7.83 14.44 -2.60
CA GLU A 163 -7.95 13.00 -2.47
C GLU A 163 -9.41 12.59 -2.24
N LEU A 164 -10.10 13.25 -1.31
CA LEU A 164 -11.52 13.01 -1.03
C LEU A 164 -12.42 13.31 -2.23
N GLN A 165 -12.14 14.38 -2.98
CA GLN A 165 -12.86 14.71 -4.21
C GLN A 165 -12.68 13.63 -5.29
N ARG A 166 -11.46 13.13 -5.47
CA ARG A 166 -11.17 12.03 -6.41
C ARG A 166 -11.85 10.74 -5.96
N ALA A 167 -11.75 10.38 -4.68
CA ALA A 167 -12.43 9.22 -4.12
C ALA A 167 -13.96 9.31 -4.31
N SER A 168 -14.56 10.49 -4.10
CA SER A 168 -15.99 10.72 -4.33
C SER A 168 -16.40 10.57 -5.79
N ARG A 169 -15.55 11.03 -6.73
CA ARG A 169 -15.75 10.80 -8.17
C ARG A 169 -15.72 9.30 -8.48
N TYR A 170 -14.68 8.60 -8.04
CA TYR A 170 -14.53 7.16 -8.30
C TYR A 170 -15.63 6.33 -7.63
N SER A 171 -16.11 6.73 -6.45
CA SER A 171 -17.24 6.09 -5.78
C SER A 171 -18.52 6.18 -6.62
N SER A 172 -18.85 7.34 -7.19
CA SER A 172 -20.02 7.45 -8.10
C SER A 172 -19.85 6.63 -9.37
N ALA A 173 -18.65 6.63 -9.95
CA ALA A 173 -18.36 5.79 -11.12
C ALA A 173 -18.49 4.30 -10.79
N PHE A 174 -18.03 3.89 -9.60
CA PHE A 174 -18.10 2.51 -9.12
C PHE A 174 -19.53 2.06 -8.92
N VAL A 175 -20.38 2.85 -8.24
CA VAL A 175 -21.78 2.51 -8.01
C VAL A 175 -22.52 2.32 -9.35
N LEU A 176 -22.40 3.28 -10.27
CA LEU A 176 -23.03 3.16 -11.59
C LEU A 176 -22.56 1.92 -12.36
N THR A 177 -21.26 1.64 -12.32
CA THR A 177 -20.68 0.48 -12.98
C THR A 177 -21.14 -0.83 -12.32
N ALA A 178 -21.29 -0.85 -11.00
CA ALA A 178 -21.79 -2.00 -10.25
C ALA A 178 -23.26 -2.29 -10.58
N ASP A 179 -24.12 -1.28 -10.62
CA ASP A 179 -25.54 -1.45 -10.95
C ASP A 179 -25.71 -1.99 -12.37
N ALA A 180 -24.98 -1.43 -13.34
CA ALA A 180 -24.99 -1.92 -14.71
C ALA A 180 -24.41 -3.34 -14.83
N ALA A 181 -23.37 -3.68 -14.06
CA ALA A 181 -22.82 -5.03 -14.03
C ALA A 181 -23.82 -6.04 -13.47
N MET A 182 -24.51 -5.69 -12.38
CA MET A 182 -25.56 -6.53 -11.78
C MET A 182 -26.75 -6.69 -12.74
N LEU A 183 -27.17 -5.64 -13.42
CA LEU A 183 -28.27 -5.67 -14.38
C LEU A 183 -27.93 -6.54 -15.60
N VAL A 184 -26.76 -6.35 -16.21
CA VAL A 184 -26.37 -7.05 -17.45
C VAL A 184 -25.95 -8.50 -17.20
N LEU A 185 -25.23 -8.75 -16.09
CA LEU A 185 -24.66 -10.07 -15.82
C LEU A 185 -25.54 -10.92 -14.89
N GLY A 186 -26.38 -10.29 -14.06
CA GLY A 186 -27.26 -10.97 -13.11
C GLY A 186 -26.53 -12.03 -12.29
N GLY A 187 -27.12 -13.23 -12.21
CA GLY A 187 -26.50 -14.38 -11.53
C GLY A 187 -25.18 -14.87 -12.16
N GLN A 188 -24.86 -14.50 -13.41
CA GLN A 188 -23.59 -14.84 -14.04
C GLN A 188 -22.41 -14.02 -13.49
N LEU A 189 -22.68 -12.92 -12.78
CA LEU A 189 -21.64 -12.07 -12.21
C LEU A 189 -20.68 -12.85 -11.31
N LYS A 190 -21.20 -13.80 -10.52
CA LYS A 190 -20.38 -14.69 -9.68
C LYS A 190 -19.42 -15.57 -10.49
N ARG A 191 -19.78 -15.91 -11.74
CA ARG A 191 -18.95 -16.72 -12.65
C ARG A 191 -17.95 -15.89 -13.46
N LYS A 192 -18.12 -14.57 -13.54
CA LYS A 192 -17.22 -13.65 -14.24
C LYS A 192 -16.12 -13.14 -13.30
N GLU A 193 -15.33 -14.06 -12.75
CA GLU A 193 -14.33 -13.81 -11.71
C GLU A 193 -13.37 -12.66 -12.02
N ARG A 194 -12.91 -12.53 -13.28
CA ARG A 194 -12.03 -11.42 -13.68
C ARG A 194 -12.71 -10.05 -13.58
N LEU A 195 -13.99 -9.95 -13.92
CA LEU A 195 -14.75 -8.69 -13.81
C LEU A 195 -15.05 -8.37 -12.35
N SER A 196 -15.50 -9.37 -11.59
CA SER A 196 -15.77 -9.23 -10.15
C SER A 196 -14.51 -8.86 -9.37
N GLY A 197 -13.35 -9.44 -9.72
CA GLY A 197 -12.07 -9.10 -9.12
C GLY A 197 -11.65 -7.65 -9.38
N ARG A 198 -11.90 -7.10 -10.58
CA ARG A 198 -11.64 -5.67 -10.87
C ARG A 198 -12.53 -4.76 -10.05
N MET A 199 -13.80 -5.12 -9.87
CA MET A 199 -14.71 -4.37 -9.01
C MET A 199 -14.26 -4.43 -7.53
N ALA A 200 -13.78 -5.59 -7.09
CA ALA A 200 -13.19 -5.73 -5.76
C ALA A 200 -11.94 -4.87 -5.57
N ASP A 201 -11.07 -4.76 -6.58
CA ASP A 201 -9.89 -3.89 -6.54
C ASP A 201 -10.29 -2.42 -6.43
N ILE A 202 -11.31 -1.97 -7.15
CA ILE A 202 -11.83 -0.59 -7.08
C ILE A 202 -12.38 -0.30 -5.69
N LEU A 203 -13.28 -1.15 -5.19
CA LEU A 203 -13.89 -1.00 -3.87
C LEU A 203 -12.83 -1.00 -2.76
N SER A 204 -11.89 -1.94 -2.84
CA SER A 204 -10.79 -2.05 -1.88
C SER A 204 -9.96 -0.78 -1.81
N ASN A 205 -9.58 -0.22 -2.96
CA ASN A 205 -8.74 0.98 -2.97
C ASN A 205 -9.51 2.25 -2.59
N LEU A 206 -10.83 2.31 -2.79
CA LEU A 206 -11.67 3.36 -2.21
C LEU A 206 -11.68 3.29 -0.68
N TYR A 207 -11.77 2.08 -0.12
CA TYR A 207 -11.64 1.87 1.32
C TYR A 207 -10.28 2.28 1.85
N LEU A 208 -9.18 1.88 1.19
CA LEU A 208 -7.82 2.25 1.58
C LEU A 208 -7.57 3.75 1.56
N VAL A 209 -8.07 4.48 0.55
CA VAL A 209 -7.99 5.95 0.51
C VAL A 209 -8.73 6.56 1.70
N SER A 210 -9.91 6.03 2.03
CA SER A 210 -10.70 6.51 3.17
C SER A 210 -9.96 6.28 4.50
N ALA A 211 -9.36 5.09 4.66
CA ALA A 211 -8.56 4.75 5.84
C ALA A 211 -7.32 5.64 5.98
N VAL A 212 -6.58 5.87 4.89
CA VAL A 212 -5.38 6.73 4.84
C VAL A 212 -5.70 8.17 5.24
N VAL A 213 -6.79 8.73 4.69
CA VAL A 213 -7.22 10.09 5.05
C VAL A 213 -7.67 10.12 6.50
N LYS A 214 -8.44 9.13 6.96
CA LYS A 214 -8.87 9.05 8.36
C LYS A 214 -7.69 8.99 9.33
N GLN A 215 -6.70 8.14 9.09
CA GLN A 215 -5.52 8.04 9.95
C GLN A 215 -4.78 9.37 10.04
N PHE A 216 -4.57 10.05 8.90
CA PHE A 216 -3.92 11.35 8.87
C PHE A 216 -4.67 12.42 9.67
N GLU A 217 -6.00 12.40 9.59
CA GLU A 217 -6.87 13.28 10.37
C GLU A 217 -6.79 12.95 11.87
N ASP A 218 -6.83 11.66 12.24
CA ASP A 218 -6.74 11.19 13.62
C ASP A 218 -5.35 11.50 14.25
N HIS A 219 -4.29 11.54 13.44
CA HIS A 219 -2.95 11.97 13.86
C HIS A 219 -2.81 13.49 14.04
N GLY A 220 -3.86 14.28 13.77
CA GLY A 220 -3.81 15.74 13.88
C GLY A 220 -3.20 16.44 12.66
N ARG A 221 -3.16 15.78 11.50
CA ARG A 221 -2.68 16.32 10.20
C ARG A 221 -1.20 16.77 10.19
N PRO A 222 -0.24 15.97 10.68
CA PRO A 222 1.18 16.34 10.69
C PRO A 222 1.72 16.55 9.27
N GLU A 223 2.32 17.71 8.97
CA GLU A 223 2.76 18.04 7.61
C GLU A 223 3.78 17.02 7.06
N GLU A 224 4.59 16.44 7.94
CA GLU A 224 5.63 15.47 7.64
C GLU A 224 5.06 14.15 7.07
N GLU A 225 3.80 13.82 7.36
CA GLU A 225 3.13 12.63 6.81
C GLU A 225 2.47 12.90 5.46
N ARG A 226 2.35 14.16 5.04
CA ARG A 226 1.68 14.52 3.79
C ARG A 226 2.24 13.79 2.56
N PRO A 227 3.56 13.58 2.41
CA PRO A 227 4.11 12.78 1.31
C PRO A 227 3.62 11.32 1.33
N LEU A 228 3.54 10.68 2.51
CA LEU A 228 3.04 9.30 2.65
C LEU A 228 1.57 9.21 2.24
N VAL A 229 0.74 10.14 2.73
CA VAL A 229 -0.69 10.22 2.37
C VAL A 229 -0.88 10.42 0.87
N ALA A 230 -0.14 11.36 0.27
CA ALA A 230 -0.22 11.64 -1.15
C ALA A 230 0.18 10.42 -1.98
N TRP A 231 1.28 9.74 -1.61
CA TRP A 231 1.79 8.59 -2.32
C TRP A 231 0.84 7.40 -2.21
N ALA A 232 0.36 7.11 -0.99
CA ALA A 232 -0.61 6.07 -0.72
C ALA A 232 -1.90 6.28 -1.53
N CYS A 233 -2.48 7.47 -1.50
CA CYS A 233 -3.67 7.78 -2.28
C CYS A 233 -3.40 7.69 -3.79
N ALA A 234 -2.24 8.18 -4.28
CA ALA A 234 -1.87 8.09 -5.68
C ALA A 234 -1.77 6.63 -6.16
N GLU A 235 -1.15 5.75 -5.37
CA GLU A 235 -1.07 4.32 -5.68
C GLU A 235 -2.47 3.67 -5.73
N SER A 236 -3.34 3.98 -4.77
CA SER A 236 -4.72 3.48 -4.79
C SER A 236 -5.51 3.99 -6.00
N PHE A 237 -5.34 5.25 -6.39
CA PHE A 237 -5.98 5.78 -7.60
C PHE A 237 -5.43 5.14 -8.87
N HIS A 238 -4.13 4.85 -8.93
CA HIS A 238 -3.53 4.11 -10.06
C HIS A 238 -4.18 2.74 -10.25
N VAL A 239 -4.39 1.99 -9.15
CA VAL A 239 -5.07 0.69 -9.18
C VAL A 239 -6.53 0.85 -9.62
N ILE A 240 -7.25 1.86 -9.11
CA ILE A 240 -8.64 2.14 -9.49
C ILE A 240 -8.76 2.45 -10.99
N ASP A 241 -7.92 3.36 -11.51
CA ASP A 241 -7.93 3.73 -12.92
C ASP A 241 -7.63 2.52 -13.81
N THR A 242 -6.63 1.72 -13.44
CA THR A 242 -6.28 0.48 -14.16
C THR A 242 -7.45 -0.50 -14.17
N ALA A 243 -8.06 -0.75 -13.01
CA ALA A 243 -9.18 -1.67 -12.88
C ALA A 243 -10.41 -1.23 -13.70
N PHE A 244 -10.76 0.08 -13.70
CA PHE A 244 -11.83 0.60 -14.55
C PHE A 244 -11.51 0.45 -16.04
N ALA A 245 -10.29 0.82 -16.46
CA ALA A 245 -9.88 0.72 -17.86
C ALA A 245 -9.98 -0.72 -18.35
N GLU A 246 -9.49 -1.67 -17.56
CA GLU A 246 -9.59 -3.08 -17.89
C GLU A 246 -11.01 -3.64 -17.82
N PHE A 247 -11.83 -3.17 -16.89
CA PHE A 247 -13.23 -3.56 -16.75
C PHE A 247 -14.00 -3.19 -18.02
N PHE A 248 -13.96 -1.92 -18.44
CA PHE A 248 -14.66 -1.48 -19.66
C PHE A 248 -14.10 -2.14 -20.92
N ARG A 249 -12.79 -2.41 -20.99
CA ARG A 249 -12.17 -3.14 -22.11
C ARG A 249 -12.69 -4.57 -22.25
N ASN A 250 -13.17 -5.20 -21.18
CA ASN A 250 -13.56 -6.61 -21.17
C ASN A 250 -15.02 -6.83 -20.78
N PHE A 251 -15.81 -5.76 -20.66
CA PHE A 251 -17.21 -5.88 -20.31
C PHE A 251 -17.98 -6.51 -21.51
N PRO A 252 -18.84 -7.52 -21.28
CA PRO A 252 -19.41 -8.30 -22.38
C PRO A 252 -20.27 -7.49 -23.34
N SER A 253 -21.11 -6.59 -22.80
CA SER A 253 -21.92 -5.68 -23.62
C SER A 253 -21.13 -4.42 -23.97
N ARG A 254 -20.61 -4.36 -25.20
CA ARG A 254 -19.83 -3.20 -25.69
C ARG A 254 -20.61 -1.88 -25.69
N PRO A 255 -21.89 -1.84 -26.12
CA PRO A 255 -22.68 -0.61 -26.05
C PRO A 255 -22.82 -0.09 -24.62
N VAL A 256 -23.11 -0.98 -23.66
CA VAL A 256 -23.19 -0.62 -22.24
C VAL A 256 -21.84 -0.14 -21.72
N ALA A 257 -20.75 -0.81 -22.10
CA ALA A 257 -19.40 -0.40 -21.70
C ALA A 257 -19.05 1.02 -22.19
N TRP A 258 -19.39 1.35 -23.43
CA TRP A 258 -19.17 2.68 -24.00
C TRP A 258 -20.02 3.74 -23.31
N LEU A 259 -21.31 3.45 -23.06
CA LEU A 259 -22.20 4.35 -22.33
C LEU A 259 -21.68 4.61 -20.91
N LEU A 260 -21.32 3.56 -20.18
CA LEU A 260 -20.75 3.69 -18.84
C LEU A 260 -19.45 4.50 -18.86
N ARG A 261 -18.56 4.25 -19.82
CA ARG A 261 -17.32 4.99 -19.96
C ARG A 261 -17.59 6.48 -20.23
N LEU A 262 -18.56 6.81 -21.08
CA LEU A 262 -18.96 8.19 -21.34
C LEU A 262 -19.51 8.86 -20.07
N LEU A 263 -20.36 8.15 -19.32
CA LEU A 263 -20.97 8.67 -18.09
C LEU A 263 -19.98 8.78 -16.93
N THR A 264 -18.95 7.95 -16.84
CA THR A 264 -18.03 7.93 -15.69
C THR A 264 -16.69 8.63 -15.96
N PHE A 265 -16.20 8.50 -17.20
CA PHE A 265 -14.90 9.00 -17.65
C PHE A 265 -15.01 9.66 -19.03
N PRO A 266 -15.77 10.77 -19.16
CA PRO A 266 -15.98 11.44 -20.44
C PRO A 266 -14.65 11.93 -21.06
N LEU A 267 -13.69 12.33 -20.23
CA LEU A 267 -12.35 12.75 -20.65
C LEU A 267 -11.34 11.58 -20.78
N GLY A 268 -11.81 10.34 -20.62
CA GLY A 268 -11.00 9.14 -20.61
C GLY A 268 -10.41 8.77 -19.25
N ILE A 269 -9.84 7.57 -19.20
CA ILE A 269 -9.13 7.02 -18.04
C ILE A 269 -7.64 7.05 -18.38
N ARG A 270 -6.84 7.64 -17.50
CA ARG A 270 -5.37 7.71 -17.64
C ARG A 270 -4.74 7.22 -16.35
N PRO A 271 -4.45 5.91 -16.23
CA PRO A 271 -3.77 5.38 -15.06
C PRO A 271 -2.41 6.06 -14.92
N ALA A 272 -2.17 6.68 -13.77
CA ALA A 272 -0.92 7.36 -13.48
C ALA A 272 -0.37 6.84 -12.15
N ALA A 273 0.80 6.23 -12.18
CA ALA A 273 1.50 5.80 -10.98
C ALA A 273 1.93 7.02 -10.13
N PRO A 274 2.28 6.84 -8.85
CA PRO A 274 2.91 7.90 -8.06
C PRO A 274 4.16 8.44 -8.77
N CYS A 275 4.31 9.76 -8.85
CA CYS A 275 5.42 10.37 -9.57
C CYS A 275 6.76 10.25 -8.81
N ASP A 276 7.87 10.25 -9.54
CA ASP A 276 9.21 10.03 -8.97
C ASP A 276 9.61 11.07 -7.93
N ARG A 277 9.21 12.34 -8.12
CA ARG A 277 9.45 13.40 -7.14
C ARG A 277 8.77 13.09 -5.80
N LEU A 278 7.55 12.57 -5.85
CA LEU A 278 6.83 12.14 -4.65
C LEU A 278 7.47 10.89 -4.05
N GLY A 279 7.89 9.94 -4.89
CA GLY A 279 8.64 8.77 -4.47
C GLY A 279 9.92 9.11 -3.72
N HIS A 280 10.72 10.07 -4.21
CA HIS A 280 11.92 10.55 -3.54
C HIS A 280 11.62 11.16 -2.17
N ARG A 281 10.59 12.01 -2.07
CA ARG A 281 10.18 12.60 -0.79
C ARG A 281 9.78 11.53 0.23
N VAL A 282 9.06 10.50 -0.21
CA VAL A 282 8.65 9.40 0.66
C VAL A 282 9.84 8.54 1.08
N ALA A 283 10.74 8.20 0.15
CA ALA A 283 11.94 7.44 0.46
C ALA A 283 12.85 8.18 1.46
N ALA A 284 13.00 9.49 1.30
CA ALA A 284 13.80 10.33 2.20
C ALA A 284 13.32 10.27 3.66
N LEU A 285 12.02 10.08 3.91
CA LEU A 285 11.49 9.92 5.27
C LEU A 285 12.03 8.67 5.99
N LEU A 286 12.47 7.65 5.24
CA LEU A 286 13.06 6.44 5.80
C LEU A 286 14.58 6.52 5.98
N MET A 287 15.24 7.48 5.31
CA MET A 287 16.70 7.60 5.29
C MET A 287 17.27 8.40 6.47
N ALA A 288 16.40 8.90 7.37
CA ALA A 288 16.82 9.57 8.59
C ALA A 288 15.85 9.28 9.74
N PRO A 289 16.33 9.29 11.00
CA PRO A 289 15.47 9.28 12.18
C PRO A 289 14.46 10.43 12.09
N SER A 290 13.18 10.11 12.25
CA SER A 290 12.10 11.10 12.23
C SER A 290 10.87 10.57 12.94
N ALA A 291 10.06 11.46 13.52
CA ALA A 291 8.80 11.07 14.16
C ALA A 291 7.86 10.32 13.20
N THR A 292 7.91 10.63 11.90
CA THR A 292 7.14 9.92 10.88
C THR A 292 7.63 8.49 10.69
N ARG A 293 8.94 8.25 10.69
CA ARG A 293 9.53 6.91 10.66
C ARG A 293 9.17 6.12 11.91
N ASP A 294 9.28 6.74 13.08
CA ASP A 294 8.95 6.12 14.36
C ASP A 294 7.46 5.73 14.42
N ARG A 295 6.56 6.54 13.85
CA ARG A 295 5.14 6.19 13.73
C ARG A 295 4.88 4.99 12.83
N LEU A 296 5.66 4.79 11.77
CA LEU A 296 5.54 3.59 10.91
C LEU A 296 5.93 2.31 11.65
N THR A 297 6.75 2.41 12.70
CA THR A 297 7.26 1.27 13.48
C THR A 297 6.77 1.25 14.94
N ALA A 298 5.86 2.15 15.33
CA ALA A 298 5.49 2.35 16.74
C ALA A 298 4.88 1.12 17.45
N LYS A 299 4.41 0.11 16.70
CA LYS A 299 3.79 -1.11 17.24
C LYS A 299 4.65 -2.36 17.05
N ILE A 300 5.90 -2.19 16.60
CA ILE A 300 6.86 -3.28 16.50
C ILE A 300 7.98 -3.08 17.53
N PHE A 301 8.48 -4.19 18.08
CA PHE A 301 9.65 -4.15 18.94
C PHE A 301 10.89 -3.86 18.09
N VAL A 302 11.66 -2.85 18.50
CA VAL A 302 12.94 -2.50 17.89
C VAL A 302 14.03 -2.71 18.95
N PRO A 303 14.90 -3.71 18.78
CA PRO A 303 15.93 -4.02 19.76
C PRO A 303 17.01 -2.94 19.79
N SER A 304 17.53 -2.65 20.99
CA SER A 304 18.71 -1.79 21.17
C SER A 304 20.02 -2.56 21.13
N SER A 305 19.98 -3.89 21.20
CA SER A 305 21.18 -4.72 21.16
C SER A 305 21.76 -4.80 19.76
N LEU A 306 23.09 -4.67 19.65
CA LEU A 306 23.84 -4.89 18.41
C LEU A 306 24.00 -6.38 18.08
N ASP A 307 23.56 -7.29 18.96
CA ASP A 307 23.53 -8.72 18.67
C ASP A 307 22.37 -9.08 17.72
N GLU A 308 21.36 -8.22 17.64
CA GLU A 308 20.19 -8.42 16.80
C GLU A 308 20.31 -7.65 15.46
N PRO A 309 19.92 -8.25 14.32
CA PRO A 309 20.04 -7.60 13.01
C PRO A 309 19.34 -6.25 12.90
N LEU A 310 18.16 -6.10 13.53
CA LEU A 310 17.42 -4.83 13.52
C LEU A 310 18.15 -3.73 14.31
N GLY A 311 18.75 -4.07 15.46
CA GLY A 311 19.53 -3.13 16.26
C GLY A 311 20.77 -2.63 15.53
N ARG A 312 21.43 -3.52 14.77
CA ARG A 312 22.54 -3.13 13.88
C ARG A 312 22.11 -2.14 12.79
N ILE A 313 20.91 -2.32 12.22
CA ILE A 313 20.38 -1.40 11.19
C ILE A 313 20.11 -0.01 11.79
N GLU A 314 19.50 0.06 12.98
CA GLU A 314 19.23 1.33 13.66
C GLU A 314 20.52 2.07 14.06
N ASP A 315 21.51 1.35 14.60
CA ASP A 315 22.82 1.92 14.95
C ASP A 315 23.58 2.41 13.71
N ALA A 316 23.61 1.60 12.64
CA ALA A 316 24.26 1.96 11.40
C ALA A 316 23.64 3.20 10.76
N LEU A 317 22.31 3.36 10.81
CA LEU A 317 21.61 4.54 10.26
C LEU A 317 22.14 5.83 10.91
N VAL A 318 22.21 5.86 12.25
CA VAL A 318 22.68 7.05 12.98
C VAL A 318 24.15 7.36 12.66
N ARG A 319 25.01 6.33 12.66
CA ARG A 319 26.45 6.51 12.42
C ARG A 319 26.75 6.96 10.99
N VAL A 320 26.06 6.38 10.00
CA VAL A 320 26.24 6.74 8.59
C VAL A 320 25.82 8.19 8.35
N ILE A 321 24.69 8.63 8.93
CA ILE A 321 24.25 10.03 8.84
C ILE A 321 25.27 10.99 9.46
N ALA A 322 25.81 10.64 10.64
CA ALA A 322 26.84 11.45 11.28
C ALA A 322 28.11 11.57 10.41
N ALA A 323 28.41 10.54 9.60
CA ALA A 323 29.59 10.48 8.74
C ALA A 323 29.44 11.19 7.38
N GLU A 324 28.22 11.51 6.94
CA GLU A 324 27.96 12.00 5.58
C GLU A 324 28.77 13.25 5.21
N ALA A 325 28.87 14.22 6.12
CA ALA A 325 29.61 15.46 5.88
C ALA A 325 31.11 15.20 5.69
N VAL A 326 31.68 14.29 6.48
CA VAL A 326 33.10 13.92 6.40
C VAL A 326 33.37 13.08 5.14
N GLU A 327 32.52 12.11 4.83
CA GLU A 327 32.62 11.33 3.60
C GLU A 327 32.57 12.23 2.35
N LYS A 328 31.73 13.28 2.37
CA LYS A 328 31.68 14.26 1.28
C LYS A 328 33.01 15.00 1.11
N LYS A 329 33.62 15.47 2.20
CA LYS A 329 34.96 16.10 2.18
C LYS A 329 36.00 15.14 1.58
N LEU A 330 35.98 13.87 2.00
CA LEU A 330 36.88 12.83 1.48
C LEU A 330 36.70 12.61 -0.03
N ARG A 331 35.44 12.50 -0.51
CA ARG A 331 35.15 12.34 -1.95
C ARG A 331 35.62 13.56 -2.76
N GLU A 332 35.41 14.77 -2.25
CA GLU A 332 35.88 16.00 -2.90
C GLU A 332 37.41 16.08 -2.96
N ALA A 333 38.11 15.70 -1.89
CA ALA A 333 39.57 15.64 -1.84
C ALA A 333 40.15 14.57 -2.77
N LEU A 334 39.50 13.39 -2.86
CA LEU A 334 39.84 12.35 -3.84
C LEU A 334 39.69 12.87 -5.29
N LYS A 335 38.56 13.50 -5.61
CA LYS A 335 38.31 14.08 -6.94
C LYS A 335 39.32 15.17 -7.29
N ALA A 336 39.72 15.96 -6.30
CA ALA A 336 40.75 16.98 -6.43
C ALA A 336 42.18 16.42 -6.44
N LYS A 337 42.37 15.09 -6.35
CA LYS A 337 43.67 14.40 -6.28
C LYS A 337 44.58 14.94 -5.15
N ARG A 338 43.99 15.41 -4.05
CA ARG A 338 44.72 15.93 -2.87
C ARG A 338 45.20 14.82 -1.94
N LEU A 339 44.72 13.60 -2.14
CA LEU A 339 45.10 12.42 -1.37
C LEU A 339 46.05 11.58 -2.22
N ALA A 340 47.32 11.52 -1.81
CA ALA A 340 48.28 10.55 -2.31
C ALA A 340 48.44 9.47 -1.23
N GLY A 341 48.03 8.23 -1.55
CA GLY A 341 48.19 7.09 -0.64
C GLY A 341 49.61 6.56 -0.71
N GLY A 342 50.24 6.32 0.45
CA GLY A 342 51.44 5.49 0.54
C GLY A 342 51.11 4.00 0.40
N GLU A 343 52.10 3.16 0.11
CA GLU A 343 51.92 1.70 0.11
C GLU A 343 51.42 1.22 1.49
N GLY A 344 50.26 0.56 1.52
CA GLY A 344 49.65 0.02 2.74
C GLY A 344 48.92 1.03 3.63
N GLU A 345 48.88 2.32 3.25
CA GLU A 345 48.20 3.35 4.04
C GLU A 345 46.69 3.37 3.77
N SER A 346 45.87 3.45 4.84
CA SER A 346 44.43 3.60 4.67
C SER A 346 44.08 4.99 4.13
N LEU A 347 42.97 5.08 3.38
CA LEU A 347 42.50 6.36 2.85
C LEU A 347 42.28 7.42 3.95
N LEU A 348 41.84 6.98 5.13
CA LEU A 348 41.59 7.86 6.28
C LEU A 348 42.89 8.42 6.84
N ASP A 349 43.93 7.60 6.96
CA ASP A 349 45.24 8.05 7.46
C ASP A 349 45.88 9.07 6.51
N ALA A 350 45.81 8.81 5.20
CA ALA A 350 46.29 9.73 4.18
C ALA A 350 45.54 11.08 4.23
N ALA A 351 44.24 11.05 4.51
CA ALA A 351 43.41 12.25 4.61
C ALA A 351 43.66 13.06 5.90
N VAL A 352 43.93 12.39 7.02
CA VAL A 352 44.35 13.04 8.27
C VAL A 352 45.72 13.71 8.08
N ARG A 353 46.69 13.00 7.49
CA ARG A 353 48.03 13.56 7.20
C ARG A 353 47.96 14.75 6.24
N ALA A 354 47.10 14.68 5.23
CA ALA A 354 46.88 15.79 4.30
C ALA A 354 46.08 16.96 4.90
N GLY A 355 45.66 16.87 6.17
CA GLY A 355 44.87 17.90 6.85
C GLY A 355 43.48 18.11 6.26
N VAL A 356 42.96 17.13 5.51
CA VAL A 356 41.63 17.19 4.89
C VAL A 356 40.54 16.93 5.93
N ILE A 357 40.81 16.04 6.88
CA ILE A 357 39.93 15.69 8.00
C ILE A 357 40.72 15.59 9.31
N THR A 358 40.05 15.68 10.45
CA THR A 358 40.65 15.46 11.77
C THR A 358 40.71 13.98 12.14
N ALA A 359 41.47 13.63 13.19
CA ALA A 359 41.50 12.27 13.74
C ALA A 359 40.12 11.82 14.25
N ASP A 360 39.36 12.72 14.87
CA ASP A 360 38.00 12.43 15.34
C ASP A 360 37.04 12.19 14.17
N GLU A 361 37.14 12.99 13.10
CA GLU A 361 36.38 12.78 11.86
C GLU A 361 36.74 11.44 11.20
N ALA A 362 38.01 11.02 11.25
CA ALA A 362 38.44 9.71 10.75
C ALA A 362 37.86 8.56 11.57
N GLN A 363 37.87 8.66 12.91
CA GLN A 363 37.23 7.66 13.78
C GLN A 363 35.74 7.54 13.52
N LEU A 364 35.07 8.67 13.27
CA LEU A 364 33.65 8.72 12.99
C LEU A 364 33.31 7.97 11.68
N VAL A 365 34.08 8.18 10.61
CA VAL A 365 33.91 7.43 9.35
C VAL A 365 34.23 5.95 9.53
N SER A 366 35.31 5.61 10.24
CA SER A 366 35.68 4.23 10.53
C SER A 366 34.56 3.47 11.29
N ALA A 367 33.96 4.11 12.30
CA ALA A 367 32.85 3.55 13.06
C ALA A 367 31.60 3.35 12.20
N ALA A 368 31.29 4.29 11.30
CA ALA A 368 30.18 4.16 10.35
C ALA A 368 30.43 3.03 9.33
N ASP A 369 31.65 2.91 8.81
CA ASP A 369 32.07 1.85 7.89
C ASP A 369 32.02 0.46 8.55
N ALA A 370 32.39 0.35 9.83
CA ALA A 370 32.25 -0.88 10.60
C ALA A 370 30.78 -1.27 10.78
N ALA A 371 29.93 -0.35 11.23
CA ALA A 371 28.50 -0.61 11.41
C ALA A 371 27.80 -0.98 10.08
N ARG A 372 28.13 -0.27 8.99
CA ARG A 372 27.62 -0.58 7.64
C ARG A 372 28.03 -1.99 7.20
N ARG A 373 29.30 -2.38 7.43
CA ARG A 373 29.80 -3.72 7.11
C ARG A 373 29.03 -4.80 7.86
N GLU A 374 28.73 -4.60 9.14
CA GLU A 374 27.93 -5.55 9.92
C GLU A 374 26.50 -5.74 9.38
N VAL A 375 25.87 -4.67 8.87
CA VAL A 375 24.51 -4.73 8.30
C VAL A 375 24.48 -5.46 6.95
N ILE A 376 25.48 -5.25 6.10
CA ILE A 376 25.53 -5.87 4.77
C ILE A 376 26.19 -7.25 4.77
N ARG A 377 26.80 -7.67 5.89
CA ARG A 377 27.47 -8.96 6.00
C ARG A 377 26.50 -10.09 5.65
N VAL A 378 26.96 -10.97 4.77
CA VAL A 378 26.26 -12.21 4.44
C VAL A 378 26.76 -13.28 5.40
N ASP A 379 25.85 -14.09 5.94
CA ASP A 379 26.25 -15.26 6.72
C ASP A 379 27.11 -16.18 5.84
N ASP A 380 28.26 -16.58 6.38
CA ASP A 380 29.20 -17.52 5.76
C ASP A 380 29.40 -18.69 6.73
N PHE A 381 29.45 -19.90 6.18
CA PHE A 381 29.51 -21.13 6.94
C PHE A 381 30.67 -21.98 6.43
N PRO A 382 31.58 -22.44 7.31
CA PRO A 382 32.67 -23.29 6.88
C PRO A 382 32.13 -24.61 6.29
N ALA A 383 32.92 -25.26 5.44
CA ALA A 383 32.47 -26.43 4.67
C ALA A 383 32.03 -27.62 5.55
N ASP A 384 32.46 -27.65 6.81
CA ASP A 384 32.12 -28.64 7.83
C ASP A 384 30.95 -28.23 8.74
N TYR A 385 30.37 -27.03 8.61
CA TYR A 385 29.28 -26.53 9.47
C TYR A 385 28.06 -27.48 9.53
N TRP A 386 27.75 -28.16 8.43
CA TRP A 386 26.63 -29.11 8.37
C TRP A 386 27.04 -30.58 8.56
N ARG A 387 28.33 -30.86 8.81
CA ARG A 387 28.76 -32.24 9.12
C ARG A 387 28.24 -32.56 10.52
N LYS A 388 27.34 -33.55 10.60
CA LYS A 388 26.89 -34.14 11.85
C LYS A 388 28.09 -34.73 12.60
N GLY A 389 28.69 -33.93 13.47
CA GLY A 389 29.75 -34.29 14.39
C GLY A 389 29.79 -33.19 15.46
N ASP A 390 29.13 -33.47 16.57
CA ASP A 390 29.11 -32.72 17.83
C ASP A 390 28.20 -31.47 17.93
N ALA A 391 26.99 -31.74 18.45
CA ALA A 391 26.13 -30.88 19.26
C ALA A 391 25.98 -29.40 18.85
N HIS A 392 24.99 -29.14 17.98
CA HIS A 392 24.30 -27.85 17.97
C HIS A 392 22.98 -28.01 18.72
N ALA A 393 23.05 -27.93 20.05
CA ALA A 393 21.91 -27.77 20.95
C ALA A 393 21.68 -26.29 21.22
#